data_AF-A0A1Q9NAY1-F1
#
_entry.id   AF-A0A1Q9NAY1-F1
#
_cell.length_a   1.000
_cell.length_b   1.000
_cell.length_c   1.000
_cell.angle_alpha   90.00
_cell.angle_beta   90.00
_cell.angle_gamma   90.00
#
_symmetry.space_group_name_H-M   'P 1'
#
loop_
_entity.id
_entity.type
_entity.pdbx_description
1 polymer ?
#
loop_
_entity_poly.entity_id
_entity_poly.type
_entity_poly.pdbx_seq_one_letter_code
_entity_poly.pdbx_strand_id
1 'polypeptide(L)'
;MSSKKTLSGIESSIYQEKSNDINLPPPGEYPFIRGVYPTMYQGRLWTMRQYSGFSTAIETNKRFKLLLEGGQTGLSVAFDLPTQMGYDSDDPIVQGEIGKVGVAIDTVEDMKLLFNQIDLSKISTSMTINAPAMILLAMYIVVAEETGIKSSSIRGTIQNDILKEYIARGTYIFPPKPSMRLIMNIFEYCSKELPKFNTISISGYHIREAGSTAVQEIAFTLANAREYIRSALNVGLDIDVFAKRLSFFFNAHNDFFEEIAKFRAARKMWAEMMKNEFNAKDEKSMMLRFHTQTAGSSLTAQQPENNIARVTIQALAAVLGGTQSLHTNSKDEALALPSDSAAITALRTQQIIAHESGVVNSVDPLGGSYYLEWLTEELEKQSWELIREIEKIGLIDAISNGIIQNKIHDSAYQHERMLEKKERIIVGVNKFKQDKYTIPDLLKIDDEIALQQINRLNDVRKSRDQVRVDEILDKLTKAAKNDENLFPIVLNAVRARATLGEITNSLIIVFSRYKPTFTI
;
A
#
# COMPACT_ATOMS: atom_id res chain seq x y z
N MET A 1 -11.91 -38.23 -9.57
CA MET A 1 -10.79 -37.27 -9.50
C MET A 1 -11.16 -36.23 -8.45
N SER A 2 -10.33 -35.95 -7.44
CA SER A 2 -10.66 -34.85 -6.51
C SER A 2 -10.61 -33.54 -7.31
N SER A 3 -11.62 -32.67 -7.17
CA SER A 3 -11.61 -31.36 -7.82
C SER A 3 -10.41 -30.55 -7.28
N LYS A 4 -9.65 -29.90 -8.18
CA LYS A 4 -8.61 -28.96 -7.78
C LYS A 4 -9.27 -27.63 -7.45
N LYS A 5 -8.83 -26.96 -6.38
CA LYS A 5 -9.39 -25.68 -5.93
C LYS A 5 -8.33 -24.59 -5.94
N THR A 6 -8.72 -23.36 -6.25
CA THR A 6 -7.85 -22.18 -6.12
C THR A 6 -7.56 -21.83 -4.65
N LEU A 7 -6.71 -20.83 -4.36
CA LEU A 7 -6.55 -20.32 -2.98
C LEU A 7 -7.86 -19.77 -2.39
N SER A 8 -8.76 -19.23 -3.20
CA SER A 8 -10.11 -18.82 -2.73
C SER A 8 -11.13 -19.97 -2.64
N GLY A 9 -10.72 -21.21 -2.91
CA GLY A 9 -11.61 -22.37 -2.81
C GLY A 9 -12.54 -22.57 -4.01
N ILE A 10 -12.32 -21.85 -5.11
CA ILE A 10 -13.09 -21.98 -6.35
C ILE A 10 -12.72 -23.32 -7.00
N GLU A 11 -13.72 -24.19 -7.22
CA GLU A 11 -13.49 -25.49 -7.84
C GLU A 11 -13.25 -25.36 -9.34
N SER A 12 -12.13 -25.91 -9.80
CA SER A 12 -11.79 -25.97 -11.21
C SER A 12 -12.16 -27.33 -11.80
N SER A 13 -12.84 -27.33 -12.93
CA SER A 13 -13.11 -28.53 -13.75
C SER A 13 -12.34 -28.43 -15.07
N ILE A 14 -12.25 -29.53 -15.83
CA ILE A 14 -11.62 -29.51 -17.15
C ILE A 14 -12.44 -28.59 -18.07
N TYR A 15 -11.89 -27.42 -18.42
CA TYR A 15 -12.54 -26.49 -19.34
C TYR A 15 -12.45 -27.04 -20.76
N GLN A 16 -13.57 -27.56 -21.23
CA GLN A 16 -13.84 -27.75 -22.66
C GLN A 16 -14.88 -26.70 -23.04
N GLU A 17 -14.73 -26.13 -24.24
CA GLU A 17 -15.59 -25.07 -24.81
C GLU A 17 -16.99 -25.01 -24.21
N LYS A 18 -17.19 -24.06 -23.28
CA LYS A 18 -18.52 -23.60 -22.90
C LYS A 18 -18.61 -22.11 -23.20
N SER A 19 -18.90 -21.87 -24.48
CA SER A 19 -19.59 -20.73 -25.10
C SER A 19 -19.23 -19.30 -24.68
N ASN A 20 -18.66 -18.54 -25.62
CA ASN A 20 -19.25 -17.39 -26.32
C ASN A 20 -18.10 -16.59 -26.94
N ASP A 21 -18.37 -15.81 -27.99
CA ASP A 21 -17.42 -14.81 -28.50
C ASP A 21 -16.89 -13.98 -27.32
N ILE A 22 -15.64 -14.24 -26.91
CA ILE A 22 -14.92 -13.44 -25.90
C ILE A 22 -14.54 -12.13 -26.61
N ASN A 23 -15.53 -11.28 -26.85
CA ASN A 23 -15.33 -9.97 -27.45
C ASN A 23 -14.99 -8.98 -26.33
N LEU A 24 -13.76 -9.09 -25.81
CA LEU A 24 -13.24 -8.13 -24.83
C LEU A 24 -12.77 -6.86 -25.55
N PRO A 25 -13.05 -5.67 -24.99
CA PRO A 25 -12.54 -4.43 -25.56
C PRO A 25 -11.01 -4.40 -25.51
N PRO A 26 -10.37 -3.63 -26.41
CA PRO A 26 -8.93 -3.48 -26.42
C PRO A 26 -8.43 -2.83 -25.11
N PRO A 27 -7.13 -2.99 -24.77
CA PRO A 27 -6.55 -2.30 -23.62
C PRO A 27 -6.69 -0.78 -23.74
N GLY A 28 -6.83 -0.11 -22.60
CA GLY A 28 -7.04 1.34 -22.55
C GLY A 28 -8.48 1.80 -22.83
N GLU A 29 -9.40 0.88 -23.16
CA GLU A 29 -10.82 1.17 -23.33
C GLU A 29 -11.65 0.57 -22.19
N TYR A 30 -12.77 1.23 -21.86
CA TYR A 30 -13.72 0.77 -20.84
C TYR A 30 -14.22 -0.66 -21.12
N PRO A 31 -14.28 -1.58 -20.14
CA PRO A 31 -14.06 -1.39 -18.70
C PRO A 31 -12.62 -1.72 -18.25
N PHE A 32 -11.63 -1.52 -19.12
CA PHE A 32 -10.18 -1.63 -18.86
C PHE A 32 -9.71 -3.01 -18.41
N ILE A 33 -10.47 -4.07 -18.69
CA ILE A 33 -10.17 -5.44 -18.27
C ILE A 33 -8.78 -5.89 -18.74
N ARG A 34 -8.39 -5.53 -19.97
CA ARG A 34 -7.09 -5.84 -20.59
C ARG A 34 -5.95 -4.89 -20.20
N GLY A 35 -6.21 -3.92 -19.34
CA GLY A 35 -5.24 -2.91 -18.90
C GLY A 35 -5.75 -1.49 -19.09
N VAL A 36 -5.29 -0.57 -18.24
CA VAL A 36 -5.75 0.84 -18.22
C VAL A 36 -5.10 1.74 -19.27
N TYR A 37 -4.05 1.27 -19.95
CA TYR A 37 -3.36 2.02 -21.00
C TYR A 37 -3.34 1.22 -22.31
N PRO A 38 -3.52 1.85 -23.48
CA PRO A 38 -3.57 1.13 -24.76
C PRO A 38 -2.31 0.30 -25.05
N THR A 39 -1.13 0.80 -24.69
CA THR A 39 0.15 0.16 -25.00
C THR A 39 0.79 -0.57 -23.82
N MET A 40 0.22 -0.44 -22.61
CA MET A 40 0.79 -0.95 -21.35
C MET A 40 2.35 -0.93 -21.36
N TYR A 41 2.98 -2.10 -21.26
CA TYR A 41 4.43 -2.23 -21.14
C TYR A 41 5.20 -2.12 -22.46
N GLN A 42 4.53 -2.23 -23.61
CA GLN A 42 5.15 -1.90 -24.90
C GLN A 42 5.47 -0.40 -24.97
N GLY A 43 4.66 0.44 -24.31
CA GLY A 43 4.90 1.88 -24.20
C GLY A 43 5.83 2.23 -23.04
N ARG A 44 5.51 1.77 -21.83
CA ARG A 44 6.32 2.02 -20.63
C ARG A 44 6.20 0.87 -19.64
N LEU A 45 7.34 0.35 -19.20
CA LEU A 45 7.41 -0.64 -18.12
C LEU A 45 6.69 -0.15 -16.85
N TRP A 46 6.26 -1.09 -16.00
CA TRP A 46 5.82 -0.75 -14.66
C TRP A 46 6.96 -0.06 -13.88
N THR A 47 6.59 0.72 -12.87
CA THR A 47 7.61 1.30 -11.99
C THR A 47 8.16 0.19 -11.10
N MET A 48 9.43 -0.18 -11.28
CA MET A 48 10.17 -1.00 -10.32
C MET A 48 10.37 -0.17 -9.06
N ARG A 49 9.68 -0.54 -7.98
CA ARG A 49 9.56 0.27 -6.76
C ARG A 49 9.75 -0.62 -5.54
N GLN A 50 11.01 -0.79 -5.11
CA GLN A 50 11.30 -1.49 -3.87
C GLN A 50 10.92 -0.63 -2.67
N TYR A 51 10.37 -1.30 -1.68
CA TYR A 51 9.95 -0.77 -0.40
C TYR A 51 11.16 -0.87 0.51
N SER A 52 11.59 0.27 1.01
CA SER A 52 12.84 0.37 1.74
C SER A 52 12.76 1.46 2.78
N GLY A 53 13.32 1.15 3.94
CA GLY A 53 13.44 2.04 5.08
C GLY A 53 13.82 1.22 6.28
N PHE A 54 14.85 1.67 6.99
CA PHE A 54 15.32 1.09 8.25
C PHE A 54 16.27 2.10 8.90
N SER A 55 16.47 1.96 10.21
CA SER A 55 17.46 2.76 10.94
C SER A 55 17.16 4.27 10.79
N THR A 56 18.20 5.06 10.51
CA THR A 56 18.14 6.51 10.34
C THR A 56 17.78 6.90 8.91
N ALA A 57 17.34 8.16 8.76
CA ALA A 57 17.14 8.78 7.45
C ALA A 57 18.40 8.74 6.56
N ILE A 58 19.60 8.81 7.15
CA ILE A 58 20.87 8.75 6.41
C ILE A 58 21.11 7.35 5.84
N GLU A 59 20.93 6.30 6.64
CA GLU A 59 21.10 4.91 6.17
C GLU A 59 20.05 4.54 5.12
N THR A 60 18.80 4.96 5.33
CA THR A 60 17.75 4.78 4.33
C THR A 60 18.05 5.53 3.03
N ASN A 61 18.59 6.76 3.11
CA ASN A 61 19.02 7.52 1.91
C ASN A 61 20.12 6.77 1.13
N LYS A 62 21.10 6.18 1.82
CA LYS A 62 22.14 5.35 1.18
C LYS A 62 21.51 4.17 0.44
N ARG A 63 20.55 3.47 1.08
CA ARG A 63 19.82 2.36 0.43
C ARG A 63 19.00 2.84 -0.77
N PHE A 64 18.38 4.02 -0.71
CA PHE A 64 17.71 4.59 -1.88
C PHE A 64 18.67 4.81 -3.03
N LYS A 65 19.83 5.44 -2.79
CA LYS A 65 20.84 5.66 -3.83
C LYS A 65 21.35 4.36 -4.43
N LEU A 66 21.65 3.36 -3.61
CA LEU A 66 22.03 2.00 -4.03
C LEU A 66 20.98 1.39 -4.99
N LEU A 67 19.70 1.44 -4.62
CA LEU A 67 18.62 0.88 -5.45
C LEU A 67 18.42 1.67 -6.74
N LEU A 68 18.52 3.00 -6.70
CA LEU A 68 18.44 3.86 -7.88
C LEU A 68 19.58 3.58 -8.87
N GLU A 69 20.82 3.49 -8.38
CA GLU A 69 21.98 3.07 -9.17
C GLU A 69 21.80 1.65 -9.72
N GLY A 70 21.12 0.77 -8.96
CA GLY A 70 20.77 -0.59 -9.35
C GLY A 70 19.65 -0.70 -10.41
N GLY A 71 19.04 0.41 -10.81
CA GLY A 71 17.99 0.48 -11.85
C GLY A 71 16.56 0.60 -11.33
N GLN A 72 16.36 0.90 -10.05
CA GLN A 72 15.04 1.24 -9.50
C GLN A 72 14.52 2.54 -10.14
N THR A 73 13.22 2.60 -10.43
CA THR A 73 12.59 3.72 -11.16
C THR A 73 11.66 4.59 -10.30
N GLY A 74 11.42 4.20 -9.04
CA GLY A 74 10.64 4.97 -8.08
C GLY A 74 10.97 4.57 -6.65
N LEU A 75 10.81 5.49 -5.70
CA LEU A 75 11.09 5.24 -4.28
C LEU A 75 9.85 4.74 -3.55
N SER A 76 10.00 3.87 -2.56
CA SER A 76 8.93 3.61 -1.59
C SER A 76 9.50 3.58 -0.18
N VAL A 77 9.01 4.49 0.66
CA VAL A 77 9.52 4.73 2.01
C VAL A 77 8.77 3.86 3.01
N ALA A 78 9.51 3.05 3.75
CA ALA A 78 9.04 2.33 4.93
C ALA A 78 9.36 3.10 6.20
N PHE A 79 8.35 3.47 6.98
CA PHE A 79 8.52 4.19 8.25
C PHE A 79 8.48 3.22 9.43
N ASP A 80 9.15 3.54 10.52
CA ASP A 80 9.11 2.72 11.74
C ASP A 80 7.73 2.76 12.42
N LEU A 81 7.50 1.90 13.42
CA LEU A 81 6.22 1.90 14.15
C LEU A 81 5.95 3.23 14.88
N PRO A 82 6.93 3.87 15.55
CA PRO A 82 6.73 5.17 16.20
C PRO A 82 6.18 6.23 15.25
N THR A 83 6.82 6.38 14.09
CA THR A 83 6.38 7.31 13.04
C THR A 83 4.97 6.98 12.56
N GLN A 84 4.66 5.70 12.36
CA GLN A 84 3.33 5.27 11.92
C GLN A 84 2.23 5.50 12.96
N MET A 85 2.57 5.46 14.24
CA MET A 85 1.67 5.65 15.37
C MET A 85 1.62 7.10 15.90
N GLY A 86 2.33 8.01 15.22
CA GLY A 86 2.36 9.44 15.54
C GLY A 86 3.01 9.74 16.88
N TYR A 87 4.08 9.01 17.19
CA TYR A 87 4.94 9.25 18.34
C TYR A 87 6.29 9.78 17.87
N ASP A 88 6.86 10.71 18.63
CA ASP A 88 8.25 11.07 18.46
C ASP A 88 9.15 9.99 19.08
N SER A 89 10.38 9.92 18.59
CA SER A 89 11.37 8.92 19.00
C SER A 89 11.81 9.01 20.46
N ASP A 90 11.48 10.09 21.18
CA ASP A 90 11.76 10.24 22.61
C ASP A 90 10.56 9.91 23.53
N ASP A 91 9.42 9.49 22.97
CA ASP A 91 8.28 9.04 23.76
C ASP A 91 8.60 7.70 24.47
N PRO A 92 8.41 7.59 25.79
CA PRO A 92 8.69 6.36 26.53
C PRO A 92 7.97 5.11 26.01
N ILE A 93 6.79 5.25 25.38
CA ILE A 93 6.01 4.10 24.90
C ILE A 93 6.67 3.40 23.71
N VAL A 94 7.55 4.09 22.99
CA VAL A 94 8.19 3.58 21.77
C VAL A 94 9.62 3.07 21.98
N GLN A 95 10.07 2.99 23.23
CA GLN A 95 11.38 2.47 23.55
C GLN A 95 11.56 1.06 22.97
N GLY A 96 12.60 0.91 22.14
CA GLY A 96 12.92 -0.36 21.46
C GLY A 96 12.42 -0.46 20.02
N GLU A 97 11.53 0.42 19.56
CA GLU A 97 10.92 0.35 18.21
C GLU A 97 11.51 1.36 17.22
N ILE A 98 12.28 2.33 17.71
CA ILE A 98 12.84 3.44 16.93
C ILE A 98 13.77 2.89 15.83
N GLY A 99 13.42 3.16 14.58
CA GLY A 99 14.19 2.74 13.41
C GLY A 99 14.22 1.22 13.14
N LYS A 100 13.47 0.38 13.87
CA LYS A 100 13.59 -1.09 13.78
C LYS A 100 12.94 -1.71 12.55
N VAL A 101 11.75 -1.25 12.17
CA VAL A 101 10.99 -1.81 11.03
C VAL A 101 10.85 -0.83 9.87
N GLY A 102 11.52 0.30 9.96
CA GLY A 102 11.44 1.39 9.01
C GLY A 102 12.33 2.55 9.42
N VAL A 103 12.30 3.63 8.64
CA VAL A 103 13.01 4.87 8.98
C VAL A 103 12.27 5.65 10.06
N ALA A 104 12.99 6.16 11.05
CA ALA A 104 12.46 7.07 12.06
C ALA A 104 12.36 8.51 11.51
N ILE A 105 11.19 9.15 11.61
CA ILE A 105 10.94 10.53 11.16
C ILE A 105 10.12 11.26 12.24
N ASP A 106 10.79 12.15 12.98
CA ASP A 106 10.11 13.00 13.97
C ASP A 106 9.82 14.39 13.40
N THR A 107 10.67 14.88 12.50
CA THR A 107 10.61 16.25 11.99
C THR A 107 10.88 16.34 10.48
N VAL A 108 10.62 17.51 9.91
CA VAL A 108 10.99 17.79 8.52
C VAL A 108 12.49 17.68 8.26
N GLU A 109 13.34 17.90 9.27
CA GLU A 109 14.80 17.80 9.11
C GLU A 109 15.24 16.34 8.87
N ASP A 110 14.56 15.36 9.48
CA ASP A 110 14.78 13.94 9.16
C ASP A 110 14.37 13.62 7.72
N MET A 111 13.23 14.17 7.28
CA MET A 111 12.77 14.01 5.90
C MET A 111 13.73 14.65 4.89
N LYS A 112 14.40 15.76 5.24
CA LYS A 112 15.45 16.40 4.43
C LYS A 112 16.68 15.51 4.30
N LEU A 113 17.10 14.86 5.39
CA LEU A 113 18.18 13.86 5.36
C LEU A 113 17.80 12.65 4.48
N LEU A 114 16.56 12.17 4.60
CA LEU A 114 16.05 11.03 3.87
C LEU A 114 16.12 11.23 2.34
N PHE A 115 15.82 12.43 1.86
CA PHE A 115 15.85 12.78 0.44
C PHE A 115 17.06 13.60 0.03
N ASN A 116 18.10 13.66 0.87
CA ASN A 116 19.30 14.43 0.57
C ASN A 116 19.94 13.96 -0.76
N GLN A 117 20.16 14.91 -1.67
CA GLN A 117 20.66 14.69 -3.03
C GLN A 117 19.78 13.77 -3.91
N ILE A 118 18.48 13.73 -3.65
CA ILE A 118 17.48 13.08 -4.51
C ILE A 118 16.58 14.14 -5.12
N ASP A 119 16.56 14.24 -6.45
CA ASP A 119 15.74 15.21 -7.18
C ASP A 119 14.26 14.76 -7.23
N LEU A 120 13.45 15.29 -6.30
CA LEU A 120 12.02 14.97 -6.16
C LEU A 120 11.15 15.41 -7.35
N SER A 121 11.68 16.23 -8.27
CA SER A 121 10.96 16.60 -9.50
C SER A 121 11.01 15.47 -10.55
N LYS A 122 12.07 14.66 -10.52
CA LYS A 122 12.33 13.60 -11.50
C LYS A 122 11.81 12.25 -11.04
N ILE A 123 11.87 11.97 -9.73
CA ILE A 123 11.45 10.68 -9.18
C ILE A 123 10.02 10.72 -8.63
N SER A 124 9.33 9.59 -8.74
CA SER A 124 8.06 9.39 -8.04
C SER A 124 8.32 8.68 -6.71
N THR A 125 7.83 9.26 -5.61
CA THR A 125 8.01 8.73 -4.25
C THR A 125 6.68 8.22 -3.69
N SER A 126 6.65 6.96 -3.26
CA SER A 126 5.55 6.39 -2.49
C SER A 126 5.91 6.41 -1.01
N MET A 127 4.96 6.77 -0.16
CA MET A 127 5.10 6.79 1.30
C MET A 127 4.03 5.87 1.89
N THR A 128 4.45 4.75 2.48
CA THR A 128 3.55 3.79 3.13
C THR A 128 3.21 4.29 4.53
N ILE A 129 2.39 5.33 4.58
CA ILE A 129 1.97 6.01 5.80
C ILE A 129 0.45 6.26 5.76
N ASN A 130 -0.21 6.11 6.90
CA ASN A 130 -1.67 6.11 7.01
C ASN A 130 -2.17 7.14 8.03
N ALA A 131 -2.26 6.78 9.32
CA ALA A 131 -2.85 7.67 10.32
C ALA A 131 -2.19 9.07 10.39
N PRO A 132 -0.85 9.21 10.30
CA PRO A 132 -0.20 10.52 10.23
C PRO A 132 0.13 10.96 8.79
N ALA A 133 -0.50 10.40 7.75
CA ALA A 133 -0.18 10.69 6.36
C ALA A 133 -0.25 12.19 6.00
N MET A 134 -1.16 12.94 6.62
CA MET A 134 -1.25 14.40 6.47
C MET A 134 0.07 15.09 6.84
N ILE A 135 0.68 14.66 7.96
CA ILE A 135 1.90 15.25 8.52
C ILE A 135 3.10 14.88 7.64
N LEU A 136 3.24 13.61 7.27
CA LEU A 136 4.36 13.16 6.43
C LEU A 136 4.27 13.72 5.00
N LEU A 137 3.06 13.90 4.45
CA LEU A 137 2.88 14.61 3.17
C LEU A 137 3.28 16.08 3.30
N ALA A 138 2.91 16.75 4.39
CA ALA A 138 3.34 18.12 4.66
C ALA A 138 4.87 18.23 4.76
N MET A 139 5.54 17.29 5.46
CA MET A 139 7.01 17.21 5.49
C MET A 139 7.60 17.04 4.09
N TYR A 140 7.04 16.16 3.28
CA TYR A 140 7.48 15.95 1.90
C TYR A 140 7.33 17.20 1.02
N ILE A 141 6.23 17.95 1.19
CA ILE A 141 6.02 19.24 0.51
C ILE A 141 7.09 20.25 0.93
N VAL A 142 7.36 20.39 2.23
CA VAL A 142 8.37 21.34 2.72
C VAL A 142 9.77 20.98 2.23
N VAL A 143 10.13 19.69 2.19
CA VAL A 143 11.42 19.24 1.58
C VAL A 143 11.51 19.68 0.13
N ALA A 144 10.45 19.50 -0.66
CA ALA A 144 10.43 19.93 -2.06
C ALA A 144 10.57 21.46 -2.18
N GLU A 145 9.81 22.23 -1.39
CA GLU A 145 9.85 23.69 -1.40
C GLU A 145 11.24 24.24 -1.00
N GLU A 146 11.84 23.71 0.07
CA GLU A 146 13.16 24.12 0.56
C GLU A 146 14.32 23.72 -0.37
N THR A 147 14.07 22.79 -1.30
CA THR A 147 15.01 22.42 -2.37
C THR A 147 14.70 23.13 -3.71
N GLY A 148 13.79 24.11 -3.70
CA GLY A 148 13.44 24.91 -4.87
C GLY A 148 12.49 24.22 -5.86
N ILE A 149 11.89 23.09 -5.48
CA ILE A 149 10.95 22.32 -6.30
C ILE A 149 9.53 22.82 -6.01
N LYS A 150 8.81 23.23 -7.06
CA LYS A 150 7.41 23.63 -6.92
C LYS A 150 6.56 22.44 -6.49
N SER A 151 5.78 22.58 -5.41
CA SER A 151 4.88 21.55 -4.88
C SER A 151 3.97 20.94 -5.95
N SER A 152 3.41 21.75 -6.85
CA SER A 152 2.53 21.29 -7.94
C SER A 152 3.22 20.38 -8.98
N SER A 153 4.56 20.26 -8.94
CA SER A 153 5.34 19.41 -9.85
C SER A 153 5.66 18.04 -9.27
N ILE A 154 5.57 17.86 -7.95
CA ILE A 154 5.96 16.62 -7.28
C ILE A 154 5.00 15.49 -7.65
N ARG A 155 5.57 14.29 -7.79
CA ARG A 155 4.83 13.06 -8.14
C ARG A 155 5.07 12.04 -7.06
N GLY A 156 4.03 11.31 -6.70
CA GLY A 156 4.12 10.35 -5.63
C GLY A 156 2.78 9.82 -5.19
N THR A 157 2.82 9.07 -4.09
CA THR A 157 1.65 8.47 -3.46
C THR A 157 1.84 8.49 -1.95
N ILE A 158 0.80 8.83 -1.20
CA ILE A 158 0.68 8.44 0.22
C ILE A 158 -0.32 7.29 0.30
N GLN A 159 -0.08 6.33 1.19
CA GLN A 159 -1.00 5.20 1.32
C GLN A 159 -2.36 5.66 1.83
N ASN A 160 -2.41 6.40 2.94
CA ASN A 160 -3.56 7.18 3.41
C ASN A 160 -4.90 6.40 3.45
N ASP A 161 -4.84 5.08 3.61
CA ASP A 161 -6.03 4.21 3.69
C ASP A 161 -6.20 3.81 5.15
N ILE A 162 -7.05 4.54 5.89
CA ILE A 162 -7.28 4.26 7.31
C ILE A 162 -8.22 3.07 7.52
N LEU A 163 -9.17 2.81 6.61
CA LEU A 163 -10.15 1.74 6.80
C LEU A 163 -9.49 0.37 6.90
N LYS A 164 -8.47 0.10 6.07
CA LYS A 164 -7.68 -1.13 6.19
C LYS A 164 -6.79 -1.20 7.44
N GLU A 165 -6.51 -0.08 8.13
CA GLU A 165 -5.84 -0.11 9.43
C GLU A 165 -6.72 -0.78 10.48
N TYR A 166 -8.00 -0.46 10.51
CA TYR A 166 -8.96 -1.06 11.45
C TYR A 166 -9.31 -2.51 11.08
N ILE A 167 -9.14 -2.89 9.81
CA ILE A 167 -9.45 -4.24 9.31
C ILE A 167 -8.28 -5.21 9.54
N ALA A 168 -7.04 -4.82 9.22
CA ALA A 168 -5.95 -5.79 9.08
C ALA A 168 -4.57 -5.33 9.57
N ARG A 169 -4.27 -4.03 9.59
CA ARG A 169 -2.89 -3.54 9.79
C ARG A 169 -2.57 -2.99 11.17
N GLY A 170 -3.54 -2.37 11.85
CA GLY A 170 -3.40 -1.96 13.24
C GLY A 170 -2.68 -0.63 13.52
N THR A 171 -2.23 0.12 12.51
CA THR A 171 -1.49 1.39 12.71
C THR A 171 -2.40 2.63 12.63
N TYR A 172 -3.45 2.62 13.44
CA TYR A 172 -4.38 3.74 13.60
C TYR A 172 -4.02 4.63 14.80
N ILE A 173 -4.42 5.90 14.73
CA ILE A 173 -4.26 6.86 15.84
C ILE A 173 -5.64 7.29 16.35
N PHE A 174 -6.48 7.85 15.48
CA PHE A 174 -7.78 8.40 15.83
C PHE A 174 -8.92 7.43 15.54
N PRO A 175 -10.13 7.63 16.10
CA PRO A 175 -11.32 6.87 15.73
C PRO A 175 -11.69 7.02 14.24
N PRO A 176 -12.52 6.13 13.66
CA PRO A 176 -12.81 6.13 12.23
C PRO A 176 -13.30 7.49 11.67
N LYS A 177 -14.26 8.15 12.34
CA LYS A 177 -14.84 9.41 11.87
C LYS A 177 -13.81 10.55 11.72
N PRO A 178 -13.03 10.94 12.75
CA PRO A 178 -12.00 11.96 12.58
C PRO A 178 -10.89 11.54 11.58
N SER A 179 -10.54 10.26 11.52
CA SER A 179 -9.57 9.79 10.51
C SER A 179 -10.07 9.97 9.08
N MET A 180 -11.34 9.67 8.80
CA MET A 180 -11.95 9.91 7.49
C MET A 180 -11.94 11.40 7.12
N ARG A 181 -12.20 12.29 8.10
CA ARG A 181 -12.09 13.73 7.89
C ARG A 181 -10.67 14.15 7.45
N LEU A 182 -9.62 13.61 8.07
CA LEU A 182 -8.24 13.92 7.70
C LEU A 182 -7.93 13.52 6.24
N ILE A 183 -8.46 12.37 5.79
CA ILE A 183 -8.35 11.93 4.39
C ILE A 183 -9.07 12.92 3.46
N MET A 184 -10.27 13.39 3.82
CA MET A 184 -11.00 14.36 3.01
C MET A 184 -10.29 15.71 2.93
N ASN A 185 -9.68 16.17 4.03
CA ASN A 185 -8.85 17.37 4.05
C ASN A 185 -7.64 17.26 3.12
N ILE A 186 -6.99 16.09 3.07
CA ILE A 186 -5.92 15.78 2.10
C ILE A 186 -6.45 15.86 0.68
N PHE A 187 -7.60 15.24 0.38
CA PHE A 187 -8.18 15.23 -0.98
C PHE A 187 -8.49 16.65 -1.44
N GLU A 188 -9.14 17.44 -0.60
CA GLU A 188 -9.47 18.82 -0.90
C GLU A 188 -8.22 19.66 -1.16
N TYR A 189 -7.21 19.59 -0.28
CA TYR A 189 -5.97 20.35 -0.45
C TYR A 189 -5.19 19.94 -1.71
N CYS A 190 -4.99 18.64 -1.90
CA CYS A 190 -4.20 18.12 -3.02
C CYS A 190 -4.89 18.32 -4.37
N SER A 191 -6.23 18.35 -4.43
CA SER A 191 -6.97 18.64 -5.65
C SER A 191 -6.63 20.02 -6.24
N LYS A 192 -6.24 20.97 -5.37
CA LYS A 192 -5.88 22.35 -5.73
C LYS A 192 -4.37 22.50 -5.91
N GLU A 193 -3.59 21.99 -4.97
CA GLU A 193 -2.15 22.32 -4.85
C GLU A 193 -1.20 21.22 -5.38
N LEU A 194 -1.63 19.95 -5.36
CA LEU A 194 -0.82 18.78 -5.76
C LEU A 194 -1.50 17.96 -6.87
N PRO A 195 -1.78 18.55 -8.04
CA PRO A 195 -2.59 17.92 -9.07
C PRO A 195 -1.94 16.70 -9.73
N LYS A 196 -0.69 16.33 -9.37
CA LYS A 196 0.07 15.17 -9.88
C LYS A 196 0.31 14.07 -8.83
N PHE A 197 -0.15 14.27 -7.60
CA PHE A 197 0.10 13.36 -6.49
C PHE A 197 -1.10 12.43 -6.28
N ASN A 198 -0.85 11.14 -6.07
CA ASN A 198 -1.91 10.18 -5.72
C ASN A 198 -2.20 10.30 -4.22
N THR A 199 -3.42 10.70 -3.88
CA THR A 199 -3.77 11.12 -2.52
C THR A 199 -4.11 9.95 -1.59
N ILE A 200 -4.26 8.76 -2.16
CA ILE A 200 -4.53 7.51 -1.45
C ILE A 200 -4.11 6.32 -2.32
N SER A 201 -3.71 5.25 -1.65
CA SER A 201 -3.53 3.92 -2.21
C SER A 201 -4.45 2.94 -1.49
N ILE A 202 -5.64 2.72 -2.04
CA ILE A 202 -6.69 1.89 -1.44
C ILE A 202 -6.23 0.42 -1.49
N SER A 203 -6.03 -0.17 -0.31
CA SER A 203 -5.09 -1.30 -0.15
C SER A 203 -5.78 -2.61 0.22
N GLY A 204 -5.70 -3.59 -0.67
CA GLY A 204 -5.99 -5.00 -0.43
C GLY A 204 -4.80 -5.81 0.07
N TYR A 205 -3.55 -5.34 -0.13
CA TYR A 205 -2.34 -6.07 0.25
C TYR A 205 -2.38 -6.61 1.69
N HIS A 206 -2.62 -5.72 2.67
CA HIS A 206 -2.64 -6.06 4.09
C HIS A 206 -3.81 -6.97 4.45
N ILE A 207 -4.96 -6.80 3.78
CA ILE A 207 -6.14 -7.64 3.95
C ILE A 207 -5.81 -9.08 3.53
N ARG A 208 -5.11 -9.24 2.40
CA ARG A 208 -4.63 -10.53 1.91
C ARG A 208 -3.57 -11.14 2.82
N GLU A 209 -2.60 -10.36 3.28
CA GLU A 209 -1.55 -10.81 4.20
C GLU A 209 -2.10 -11.23 5.57
N ALA A 210 -3.21 -10.63 6.03
CA ALA A 210 -3.94 -11.07 7.23
C ALA A 210 -4.70 -12.40 7.05
N GLY A 211 -4.73 -12.96 5.84
CA GLY A 211 -5.26 -14.28 5.54
C GLY A 211 -6.56 -14.31 4.72
N SER A 212 -6.94 -13.19 4.10
CA SER A 212 -8.13 -13.17 3.25
C SER A 212 -7.98 -14.00 1.97
N THR A 213 -9.09 -14.41 1.36
CA THR A 213 -9.10 -14.95 -0.02
C THR A 213 -8.89 -13.83 -1.07
N ALA A 214 -8.71 -14.18 -2.35
CA ALA A 214 -8.62 -13.18 -3.43
C ALA A 214 -9.97 -12.48 -3.64
N VAL A 215 -11.08 -13.21 -3.49
CA VAL A 215 -12.45 -12.68 -3.46
C VAL A 215 -12.62 -11.65 -2.35
N GLN A 216 -12.19 -11.99 -1.13
CA GLN A 216 -12.25 -11.07 0.01
C GLN A 216 -11.36 -9.84 -0.18
N GLU A 217 -10.17 -10.01 -0.75
CA GLU A 217 -9.27 -8.90 -1.06
C GLU A 217 -9.92 -7.91 -2.03
N ILE A 218 -10.51 -8.37 -3.15
CA ILE A 218 -11.25 -7.49 -4.07
C ILE A 218 -12.41 -6.82 -3.34
N ALA A 219 -13.26 -7.61 -2.69
CA ALA A 219 -14.52 -7.14 -2.12
C ALA A 219 -14.29 -6.06 -1.06
N PHE A 220 -13.41 -6.32 -0.08
CA PHE A 220 -13.17 -5.37 1.01
C PHE A 220 -12.41 -4.13 0.53
N THR A 221 -11.50 -4.27 -0.45
CA THR A 221 -10.79 -3.11 -1.02
C THR A 221 -11.74 -2.20 -1.80
N LEU A 222 -12.61 -2.76 -2.64
CA LEU A 222 -13.58 -1.97 -3.39
C LEU A 222 -14.69 -1.41 -2.49
N ALA A 223 -15.08 -2.10 -1.42
CA ALA A 223 -15.97 -1.55 -0.41
C ALA A 223 -15.35 -0.33 0.29
N ASN A 224 -14.07 -0.41 0.71
CA ASN A 224 -13.33 0.76 1.22
C ASN A 224 -13.33 1.92 0.20
N ALA A 225 -13.10 1.61 -1.08
CA ALA A 225 -13.10 2.62 -2.13
C ALA A 225 -14.46 3.33 -2.26
N ARG A 226 -15.57 2.59 -2.19
CA ARG A 226 -16.93 3.15 -2.20
C ARG A 226 -17.16 4.10 -1.05
N GLU A 227 -16.71 3.74 0.15
CA GLU A 227 -16.85 4.59 1.34
C GLU A 227 -16.02 5.88 1.23
N TYR A 228 -14.80 5.81 0.69
CA TYR A 228 -13.99 7.00 0.41
C TYR A 228 -14.64 7.93 -0.61
N ILE A 229 -15.21 7.38 -1.69
CA ILE A 229 -15.92 8.18 -2.70
C ILE A 229 -17.15 8.85 -2.08
N ARG A 230 -17.98 8.10 -1.36
CA ARG A 230 -19.18 8.64 -0.69
C ARG A 230 -18.80 9.75 0.29
N SER A 231 -17.75 9.54 1.08
CA SER A 231 -17.23 10.56 2.01
C SER A 231 -16.76 11.82 1.28
N ALA A 232 -16.06 11.68 0.16
CA ALA A 232 -15.58 12.82 -0.65
C ALA A 232 -16.73 13.60 -1.30
N LEU A 233 -17.73 12.90 -1.84
CA LEU A 233 -18.94 13.51 -2.41
C LEU A 233 -19.75 14.25 -1.34
N ASN A 234 -19.87 13.69 -0.13
CA ASN A 234 -20.62 14.29 0.98
C ASN A 234 -20.04 15.64 1.43
N VAL A 235 -18.74 15.86 1.26
CA VAL A 235 -18.09 17.15 1.54
C VAL A 235 -17.94 18.02 0.29
N GLY A 236 -18.60 17.65 -0.82
CA GLY A 236 -18.71 18.46 -2.03
C GLY A 236 -17.54 18.36 -3.00
N LEU A 237 -16.68 17.33 -2.91
CA LEU A 237 -15.59 17.14 -3.88
C LEU A 237 -16.13 16.57 -5.20
N ASP A 238 -15.64 17.10 -6.32
CA ASP A 238 -15.97 16.60 -7.65
C ASP A 238 -15.29 15.26 -7.93
N ILE A 239 -16.08 14.23 -8.26
CA ILE A 239 -15.63 12.88 -8.58
C ILE A 239 -14.52 12.88 -9.63
N ASP A 240 -14.65 13.66 -10.70
CA ASP A 240 -13.70 13.67 -11.81
C ASP A 240 -12.48 14.54 -11.53
N VAL A 241 -12.41 15.20 -10.37
CA VAL A 241 -11.20 15.88 -9.90
C VAL A 241 -10.37 14.92 -9.04
N PHE A 242 -10.94 14.35 -7.98
CA PHE A 242 -10.16 13.53 -7.04
C PHE A 242 -9.97 12.07 -7.52
N ALA A 243 -10.92 11.47 -8.24
CA ALA A 243 -10.83 10.07 -8.66
C ALA A 243 -9.63 9.78 -9.59
N LYS A 244 -9.20 10.79 -10.35
CA LYS A 244 -7.98 10.76 -11.19
C LYS A 244 -6.70 10.51 -10.40
N ARG A 245 -6.73 10.71 -9.08
CA ARG A 245 -5.62 10.54 -8.15
C ARG A 245 -5.81 9.44 -7.14
N LEU A 246 -6.91 8.69 -7.25
CA LEU A 246 -7.04 7.41 -6.56
C LEU A 246 -6.13 6.39 -7.22
N SER A 247 -5.47 5.61 -6.38
CA SER A 247 -4.67 4.45 -6.74
C SER A 247 -4.99 3.30 -5.79
N PHE A 248 -4.58 2.10 -6.15
CA PHE A 248 -4.85 0.88 -5.41
C PHE A 248 -3.58 0.13 -5.09
N PHE A 249 -3.64 -0.79 -4.13
CA PHE A 249 -2.51 -1.64 -3.77
C PHE A 249 -2.95 -3.05 -3.44
N PHE A 250 -2.50 -4.01 -4.25
CA PHE A 250 -2.88 -5.42 -4.10
C PHE A 250 -1.68 -6.33 -3.83
N ASN A 251 -1.97 -7.48 -3.27
CA ASN A 251 -1.04 -8.59 -3.13
C ASN A 251 -0.88 -9.36 -4.45
N ALA A 252 0.24 -10.04 -4.67
CA ALA A 252 0.38 -11.11 -5.65
C ALA A 252 0.77 -12.39 -4.93
N HIS A 253 -0.20 -13.28 -4.74
CA HIS A 253 -0.04 -14.52 -3.99
C HIS A 253 0.35 -15.72 -4.86
N ASN A 254 0.39 -16.93 -4.26
CA ASN A 254 0.97 -18.13 -4.90
C ASN A 254 0.11 -18.73 -6.02
N ASP A 255 -1.19 -18.47 -6.07
CA ASP A 255 -2.07 -19.02 -7.11
C ASP A 255 -2.01 -18.14 -8.37
N PHE A 256 -1.08 -18.49 -9.25
CA PHE A 256 -0.68 -17.68 -10.40
C PHE A 256 -1.85 -17.17 -11.26
N PHE A 257 -2.77 -18.05 -11.66
CA PHE A 257 -3.90 -17.66 -12.52
C PHE A 257 -4.97 -16.90 -11.75
N GLU A 258 -5.22 -17.27 -10.49
CA GLU A 258 -6.18 -16.56 -9.64
C GLU A 258 -5.76 -15.11 -9.42
N GLU A 259 -4.47 -14.85 -9.21
CA GLU A 259 -3.98 -13.48 -9.03
C GLU A 259 -4.08 -12.65 -10.32
N ILE A 260 -3.79 -13.23 -11.49
CA ILE A 260 -3.97 -12.55 -12.79
C ILE A 260 -5.46 -12.22 -13.01
N ALA A 261 -6.35 -13.19 -12.77
CA ALA A 261 -7.80 -13.00 -12.86
C ALA A 261 -8.31 -11.94 -11.88
N LYS A 262 -7.77 -11.92 -10.65
CA LYS A 262 -8.11 -10.95 -9.61
C LYS A 262 -7.87 -9.51 -10.07
N PHE A 263 -6.70 -9.24 -10.67
CA PHE A 263 -6.37 -7.89 -11.15
C PHE A 263 -7.27 -7.45 -12.32
N ARG A 264 -7.63 -8.38 -13.22
CA ARG A 264 -8.55 -8.12 -14.35
C ARG A 264 -9.96 -7.84 -13.85
N ALA A 265 -10.47 -8.67 -12.93
CA ALA A 265 -11.78 -8.51 -12.31
C ALA A 265 -11.88 -7.17 -11.56
N ALA A 266 -10.89 -6.84 -10.72
CA ALA A 266 -10.87 -5.59 -9.97
C ALA A 266 -10.96 -4.34 -10.88
N ARG A 267 -10.25 -4.33 -12.01
CA ARG A 267 -10.33 -3.21 -12.98
C ARG A 267 -11.73 -3.05 -13.55
N LYS A 268 -12.33 -4.16 -14.01
CA LYS A 268 -13.68 -4.15 -14.57
C LYS A 268 -14.71 -3.66 -13.54
N MET A 269 -14.69 -4.25 -12.35
CA MET A 269 -15.60 -3.89 -11.26
C MET A 269 -15.48 -2.41 -10.88
N TRP A 270 -14.26 -1.88 -10.78
CA TRP A 270 -14.04 -0.46 -10.48
C TRP A 270 -14.59 0.45 -11.58
N ALA A 271 -14.30 0.14 -12.85
CA ALA A 271 -14.77 0.95 -13.98
C ALA A 271 -16.30 1.02 -14.02
N GLU A 272 -16.96 -0.13 -13.86
CA GLU A 272 -18.42 -0.22 -13.81
C GLU A 272 -19.01 0.52 -12.62
N MET A 273 -18.41 0.40 -11.44
CA MET A 273 -18.83 1.11 -10.25
C MET A 273 -18.74 2.64 -10.42
N MET A 274 -17.60 3.13 -10.91
CA MET A 274 -17.39 4.55 -11.15
C MET A 274 -18.38 5.12 -12.16
N LYS A 275 -18.68 4.38 -13.23
CA LYS A 275 -19.60 4.81 -14.28
C LYS A 275 -21.07 4.72 -13.85
N ASN A 276 -21.48 3.59 -13.29
CA ASN A 276 -22.89 3.26 -13.09
C ASN A 276 -23.42 3.73 -11.73
N GLU A 277 -22.60 3.70 -10.68
CA GLU A 277 -23.00 4.13 -9.33
C GLU A 277 -22.67 5.61 -9.11
N PHE A 278 -21.43 6.01 -9.43
CA PHE A 278 -20.93 7.36 -9.13
C PHE A 278 -21.01 8.33 -10.31
N ASN A 279 -21.54 7.89 -11.46
CA ASN A 279 -21.77 8.73 -12.64
C ASN A 279 -20.54 9.50 -13.16
N ALA A 280 -19.33 8.98 -12.92
CA ALA A 280 -18.10 9.58 -13.41
C ALA A 280 -18.15 9.77 -14.93
N LYS A 281 -17.60 10.87 -15.43
CA LYS A 281 -17.60 11.21 -16.86
C LYS A 281 -16.21 11.12 -17.47
N ASP A 282 -15.17 11.35 -16.69
CA ASP A 282 -13.79 11.23 -17.16
C ASP A 282 -13.31 9.77 -17.07
N GLU A 283 -12.83 9.23 -18.19
CA GLU A 283 -12.29 7.87 -18.25
C GLU A 283 -11.16 7.63 -17.24
N LYS A 284 -10.35 8.65 -16.91
CA LYS A 284 -9.25 8.53 -15.94
C LYS A 284 -9.75 8.29 -14.51
N SER A 285 -10.99 8.68 -14.21
CA SER A 285 -11.67 8.37 -12.95
C SER A 285 -12.05 6.90 -12.88
N MET A 286 -12.35 6.29 -14.02
CA MET A 286 -12.73 4.87 -14.17
C MET A 286 -11.53 3.93 -14.27
N MET A 287 -10.30 4.45 -14.38
CA MET A 287 -9.08 3.64 -14.44
C MET A 287 -8.62 3.20 -13.04
N LEU A 288 -8.64 1.90 -12.78
CA LEU A 288 -8.01 1.32 -11.59
C LEU A 288 -6.50 1.19 -11.84
N ARG A 289 -5.72 2.15 -11.33
CA ARG A 289 -4.25 2.10 -11.33
C ARG A 289 -3.77 1.51 -10.01
N PHE A 290 -2.93 0.49 -10.05
CA PHE A 290 -2.51 -0.22 -8.83
C PHE A 290 -1.01 -0.48 -8.74
N HIS A 291 -0.53 -0.44 -7.49
CA HIS A 291 0.71 -1.06 -7.06
C HIS A 291 0.45 -2.53 -6.71
N THR A 292 1.47 -3.36 -6.88
CA THR A 292 1.45 -4.74 -6.42
C THR A 292 2.67 -5.04 -5.58
N GLN A 293 2.50 -5.84 -4.53
CA GLN A 293 3.58 -6.41 -3.76
C GLN A 293 3.39 -7.93 -3.72
N THR A 294 4.47 -8.66 -3.96
CA THR A 294 4.51 -10.12 -3.79
C THR A 294 4.20 -10.52 -2.35
N ALA A 295 3.56 -11.66 -2.12
CA ALA A 295 3.05 -12.03 -0.79
C ALA A 295 4.17 -12.32 0.22
N GLY A 296 4.30 -11.52 1.29
CA GLY A 296 5.26 -11.75 2.37
C GLY A 296 4.92 -12.98 3.20
N SER A 297 3.65 -13.14 3.54
CA SER A 297 3.03 -14.29 4.22
C SER A 297 3.32 -15.65 3.56
N SER A 298 3.69 -15.65 2.28
CA SER A 298 4.00 -16.86 1.51
C SER A 298 5.46 -17.31 1.58
N LEU A 299 6.34 -16.45 2.10
CA LEU A 299 7.79 -16.68 2.13
C LEU A 299 8.19 -17.38 3.42
N THR A 300 9.19 -18.25 3.32
CA THR A 300 9.53 -19.19 4.40
C THR A 300 10.88 -18.87 5.02
N ALA A 301 10.98 -19.00 6.35
CA ALA A 301 12.24 -18.92 7.07
C ALA A 301 13.15 -20.13 6.78
N GLN A 302 12.53 -21.29 6.51
CA GLN A 302 13.21 -22.51 6.11
C GLN A 302 13.51 -22.47 4.61
N GLN A 303 14.73 -22.86 4.23
CA GLN A 303 15.20 -22.86 2.83
C GLN A 303 14.91 -21.54 2.10
N PRO A 304 15.43 -20.39 2.57
CA PRO A 304 15.05 -19.06 2.08
C PRO A 304 15.34 -18.83 0.59
N GLU A 305 16.27 -19.58 -0.02
CA GLU A 305 16.50 -19.52 -1.48
C GLU A 305 15.27 -19.90 -2.31
N ASN A 306 14.37 -20.75 -1.78
CA ASN A 306 13.10 -21.07 -2.44
C ASN A 306 12.20 -19.82 -2.59
N ASN A 307 12.39 -18.80 -1.75
CA ASN A 307 11.64 -17.55 -1.84
C ASN A 307 11.95 -16.78 -3.12
N ILE A 308 13.15 -16.92 -3.71
CA ILE A 308 13.46 -16.32 -5.02
C ILE A 308 12.49 -16.86 -6.07
N ALA A 309 12.34 -18.19 -6.15
CA ALA A 309 11.42 -18.82 -7.11
C ALA A 309 9.96 -18.42 -6.86
N ARG A 310 9.52 -18.37 -5.60
CA ARG A 310 8.16 -17.91 -5.23
C ARG A 310 7.91 -16.49 -5.72
N VAL A 311 8.82 -15.57 -5.39
CA VAL A 311 8.73 -14.16 -5.75
C VAL A 311 8.77 -13.98 -7.27
N THR A 312 9.57 -14.76 -8.01
CA THR A 312 9.56 -14.72 -9.48
C THR A 312 8.19 -15.05 -10.07
N ILE A 313 7.52 -16.10 -9.57
CA ILE A 313 6.19 -16.50 -10.04
C ILE A 313 5.15 -15.43 -9.69
N GLN A 314 5.19 -14.91 -8.47
CA GLN A 314 4.28 -13.86 -7.99
C GLN A 314 4.47 -12.54 -8.77
N ALA A 315 5.71 -12.15 -9.01
CA ALA A 315 6.06 -10.97 -9.81
C ALA A 315 5.55 -11.13 -11.25
N LEU A 316 5.71 -12.31 -11.84
CA LEU A 316 5.20 -12.60 -13.17
C LEU A 316 3.67 -12.52 -13.23
N ALA A 317 2.96 -13.02 -12.20
CA ALA A 317 1.50 -12.86 -12.10
C ALA A 317 1.08 -11.38 -12.01
N ALA A 318 1.81 -10.56 -11.23
CA ALA A 318 1.56 -9.12 -11.14
C ALA A 318 1.75 -8.40 -12.48
N VAL A 319 2.80 -8.75 -13.23
CA VAL A 319 3.09 -8.20 -14.56
C VAL A 319 2.04 -8.63 -15.56
N LEU A 320 1.74 -9.92 -15.69
CA LEU A 320 0.70 -10.40 -16.62
C LEU A 320 -0.70 -9.89 -16.24
N GLY A 321 -0.91 -9.59 -14.95
CA GLY A 321 -2.09 -8.92 -14.43
C GLY A 321 -2.19 -7.44 -14.76
N GLY A 322 -1.13 -6.79 -15.26
CA GLY A 322 -1.14 -5.39 -15.70
C GLY A 322 -0.94 -4.35 -14.59
N THR A 323 -0.11 -4.62 -13.58
CA THR A 323 0.27 -3.67 -12.52
C THR A 323 1.00 -2.40 -13.02
N GLN A 324 0.83 -1.26 -12.36
CA GLN A 324 1.53 0.00 -12.72
C GLN A 324 2.85 0.17 -11.95
N SER A 325 3.01 -0.49 -10.82
CA SER A 325 4.26 -0.51 -10.07
C SER A 325 4.36 -1.76 -9.22
N LEU A 326 5.57 -2.29 -9.03
CA LEU A 326 5.78 -3.58 -8.39
C LEU A 326 6.88 -3.52 -7.34
N HIS A 327 6.57 -4.09 -6.17
CA HIS A 327 7.52 -4.48 -5.15
C HIS A 327 7.69 -6.00 -5.18
N THR A 328 8.94 -6.43 -5.23
CA THR A 328 9.32 -7.83 -5.04
C THR A 328 9.99 -7.98 -3.69
N ASN A 329 9.45 -8.85 -2.85
CA ASN A 329 10.01 -9.14 -1.54
C ASN A 329 11.37 -9.82 -1.69
N SER A 330 12.17 -9.77 -0.63
CA SER A 330 13.50 -10.37 -0.63
C SER A 330 13.47 -11.78 -0.05
N LYS A 331 14.52 -12.56 -0.32
CA LYS A 331 14.57 -13.97 0.12
C LYS A 331 14.57 -14.15 1.64
N ASP A 332 14.97 -13.11 2.37
CA ASP A 332 15.11 -13.01 3.82
C ASP A 332 13.86 -12.45 4.53
N GLU A 333 12.74 -12.24 3.81
CA GLU A 333 11.49 -11.65 4.32
C GLU A 333 11.00 -12.22 5.66
N ALA A 334 10.99 -13.55 5.80
CA ALA A 334 10.47 -14.23 6.99
C ALA A 334 11.42 -14.17 8.21
N LEU A 335 12.57 -13.50 8.07
CA LEU A 335 13.65 -13.50 9.06
C LEU A 335 14.04 -12.09 9.50
N ALA A 336 14.17 -11.15 8.56
CA ALA A 336 14.60 -9.78 8.82
C ALA A 336 14.21 -8.84 7.68
N LEU A 337 14.43 -7.54 7.89
CA LEU A 337 14.47 -6.58 6.79
C LEU A 337 15.59 -6.93 5.79
N PRO A 338 15.42 -6.56 4.50
CA PRO A 338 16.30 -7.06 3.45
C PRO A 338 17.72 -6.51 3.55
N SER A 339 18.70 -7.41 3.49
CA SER A 339 20.10 -7.04 3.22
C SER A 339 20.26 -6.37 1.84
N ASP A 340 21.36 -5.68 1.61
CA ASP A 340 21.64 -5.05 0.30
C ASP A 340 21.62 -6.09 -0.82
N SER A 341 22.26 -7.25 -0.60
CA SER A 341 22.31 -8.34 -1.58
C SER A 341 20.94 -8.92 -1.91
N ALA A 342 20.09 -9.09 -0.90
CA ALA A 342 18.75 -9.63 -1.07
C ALA A 342 17.83 -8.62 -1.76
N ALA A 343 17.93 -7.34 -1.41
CA ALA A 343 17.20 -6.26 -2.07
C ALA A 343 17.58 -6.11 -3.55
N ILE A 344 18.87 -6.22 -3.88
CA ILE A 344 19.35 -6.23 -5.27
C ILE A 344 18.83 -7.47 -6.01
N THR A 345 18.84 -8.65 -5.40
CA THR A 345 18.28 -9.86 -6.01
C THR A 345 16.80 -9.69 -6.33
N ALA A 346 16.02 -9.11 -5.42
CA ALA A 346 14.62 -8.81 -5.65
C ALA A 346 14.42 -7.85 -6.83
N LEU A 347 15.22 -6.77 -6.92
CA LEU A 347 15.19 -5.86 -8.06
C LEU A 347 15.55 -6.56 -9.38
N ARG A 348 16.55 -7.45 -9.37
CA ARG A 348 16.95 -8.25 -10.55
C ARG A 348 15.82 -9.16 -11.03
N THR A 349 15.00 -9.72 -10.13
CA THR A 349 13.81 -10.49 -10.52
C THR A 349 12.88 -9.68 -11.42
N GLN A 350 12.62 -8.42 -11.10
CA GLN A 350 11.79 -7.55 -11.97
C GLN A 350 12.47 -7.25 -13.30
N GLN A 351 13.78 -7.00 -13.29
CA GLN A 351 14.54 -6.69 -14.49
C GLN A 351 14.63 -7.87 -15.46
N ILE A 352 14.83 -9.08 -14.96
CA ILE A 352 14.80 -10.32 -15.77
C ILE A 352 13.42 -10.49 -16.40
N ILE A 353 12.33 -10.31 -15.64
CA ILE A 353 10.97 -10.36 -16.20
C ILE A 353 10.80 -9.29 -17.28
N ALA A 354 11.23 -8.05 -17.03
CA ALA A 354 11.05 -6.94 -17.96
C ALA A 354 11.88 -7.07 -19.25
N HIS A 355 13.10 -7.60 -19.17
CA HIS A 355 14.08 -7.50 -20.26
C HIS A 355 14.42 -8.84 -20.93
N GLU A 356 14.19 -9.98 -20.27
CA GLU A 356 14.59 -11.30 -20.79
C GLU A 356 13.39 -12.20 -21.10
N SER A 357 12.27 -12.06 -20.37
CA SER A 357 11.15 -13.03 -20.47
C SER A 357 10.24 -12.86 -21.71
N GLY A 358 10.29 -11.70 -22.38
CA GLY A 358 9.43 -11.38 -23.52
C GLY A 358 7.97 -11.04 -23.17
N VAL A 359 7.56 -11.08 -21.90
CA VAL A 359 6.16 -10.88 -21.48
C VAL A 359 5.64 -9.46 -21.72
N VAL A 360 6.54 -8.49 -21.91
CA VAL A 360 6.20 -7.09 -22.20
C VAL A 360 5.93 -6.83 -23.68
N ASN A 361 6.12 -7.82 -24.55
CA ASN A 361 5.98 -7.68 -26.00
C ASN A 361 4.53 -7.63 -26.47
N SER A 362 3.55 -7.95 -25.60
CA SER A 362 2.12 -7.91 -25.90
C SER A 362 1.33 -7.43 -24.68
N VAL A 363 0.16 -6.83 -24.92
CA VAL A 363 -0.73 -6.35 -23.86
C VAL A 363 -1.76 -7.44 -23.54
N ASP A 364 -1.91 -7.76 -22.25
CA ASP A 364 -2.81 -8.82 -21.75
C ASP A 364 -2.66 -10.12 -22.56
N PRO A 365 -1.45 -10.72 -22.60
CA PRO A 365 -1.13 -11.84 -23.50
C PRO A 365 -1.91 -13.12 -23.16
N LEU A 366 -2.55 -13.18 -22.00
CA LEU A 366 -3.42 -14.29 -21.59
C LEU A 366 -4.91 -14.02 -21.87
N GLY A 367 -5.27 -12.84 -22.37
CA GLY A 367 -6.64 -12.52 -22.76
C GLY A 367 -7.15 -13.47 -23.84
N GLY A 368 -8.35 -14.00 -23.64
CA GLY A 368 -8.94 -15.06 -24.46
C GLY A 368 -8.68 -16.49 -23.95
N SER A 369 -7.83 -16.67 -22.94
CA SER A 369 -7.67 -17.97 -22.27
C SER A 369 -8.97 -18.38 -21.56
N TYR A 370 -9.60 -19.47 -21.99
CA TYR A 370 -10.88 -19.94 -21.42
C TYR A 370 -10.86 -20.05 -19.89
N TYR A 371 -9.78 -20.58 -19.33
CA TYR A 371 -9.65 -20.72 -17.89
C TYR A 371 -9.55 -19.35 -17.20
N LEU A 372 -8.73 -18.44 -17.75
CA LEU A 372 -8.51 -17.14 -17.14
C LEU A 372 -9.76 -16.25 -17.22
N GLU A 373 -10.49 -16.27 -18.35
CA GLU A 373 -11.73 -15.51 -18.50
C GLU A 373 -12.81 -16.00 -17.54
N TRP A 374 -13.06 -17.31 -17.50
CA TRP A 374 -13.99 -17.90 -16.54
C TRP A 374 -13.62 -17.56 -15.09
N LEU A 375 -12.33 -17.66 -14.74
CA LEU A 375 -11.88 -17.38 -13.38
C LEU A 375 -12.03 -15.90 -13.04
N THR A 376 -11.86 -15.02 -14.02
CA THR A 376 -12.08 -13.57 -13.86
C THR A 376 -13.54 -13.27 -13.58
N GLU A 377 -14.47 -13.89 -14.33
CA GLU A 377 -15.92 -13.75 -14.11
C GLU A 377 -16.36 -14.33 -12.75
N GLU A 378 -15.83 -15.48 -12.35
CA GLU A 378 -16.20 -16.11 -11.08
C GLU A 378 -15.70 -15.28 -9.87
N LEU A 379 -14.47 -14.76 -9.93
CA LEU A 379 -13.94 -13.84 -8.92
C LEU A 379 -14.77 -12.55 -8.83
N GLU A 380 -15.13 -11.97 -9.98
CA GLU A 380 -16.00 -10.78 -10.05
C GLU A 380 -17.35 -11.04 -9.38
N LYS A 381 -18.02 -12.13 -9.75
CA LYS A 381 -19.34 -12.51 -9.22
C LYS A 381 -19.32 -12.67 -7.71
N GLN A 382 -18.40 -13.49 -7.19
CA GLN A 382 -18.30 -13.74 -5.75
C GLN A 382 -17.91 -12.46 -4.98
N SER A 383 -17.07 -11.62 -5.57
CA SER A 383 -16.68 -10.34 -4.94
C SER A 383 -17.88 -9.39 -4.86
N TRP A 384 -18.71 -9.29 -5.90
CA TRP A 384 -19.94 -8.50 -5.85
C TRP A 384 -20.98 -9.03 -4.86
N GLU A 385 -21.10 -10.35 -4.72
CA GLU A 385 -21.94 -10.96 -3.68
C GLU A 385 -21.49 -10.54 -2.27
N LEU A 386 -20.19 -10.62 -2.00
CA LEU A 386 -19.63 -10.21 -0.71
C LEU A 386 -19.75 -8.70 -0.46
N ILE A 387 -19.50 -7.86 -1.48
CA ILE A 387 -19.73 -6.40 -1.38
C ILE A 387 -21.20 -6.13 -1.01
N ARG A 388 -22.17 -6.78 -1.67
CA ARG A 388 -23.60 -6.60 -1.36
C ARG A 388 -23.97 -7.06 0.05
N GLU A 389 -23.28 -8.06 0.60
CA GLU A 389 -23.45 -8.47 1.99
C GLU A 389 -23.02 -7.35 2.95
N ILE A 390 -21.82 -6.78 2.73
CA ILE A 390 -21.28 -5.70 3.57
C ILE A 390 -22.13 -4.42 3.46
N GLU A 391 -22.63 -4.09 2.27
CA GLU A 391 -23.47 -2.89 2.06
C GLU A 391 -24.80 -2.93 2.83
N LYS A 392 -25.37 -4.12 3.10
CA LYS A 392 -26.59 -4.23 3.93
C LYS A 392 -26.37 -3.80 5.38
N ILE A 393 -25.12 -3.83 5.84
CA ILE A 393 -24.72 -3.49 7.20
C ILE A 393 -24.18 -2.06 7.23
N GLY A 394 -23.49 -1.64 6.16
CA GLY A 394 -22.67 -0.44 6.13
C GLY A 394 -21.22 -0.77 6.48
N LEU A 395 -20.26 -0.26 5.69
CA LEU A 395 -18.86 -0.64 5.83
C LEU A 395 -18.28 -0.28 7.21
N ILE A 396 -18.50 0.96 7.67
CA ILE A 396 -18.00 1.43 8.96
C ILE A 396 -18.55 0.59 10.12
N ASP A 397 -19.82 0.21 10.04
CA ASP A 397 -20.47 -0.65 11.05
C ASP A 397 -19.94 -2.08 10.97
N ALA A 398 -19.70 -2.61 9.76
CA ALA A 398 -19.10 -3.93 9.58
C ALA A 398 -17.67 -4.00 10.16
N ILE A 399 -16.88 -2.94 10.01
CA ILE A 399 -15.54 -2.82 10.61
C ILE A 399 -15.65 -2.70 12.13
N SER A 400 -16.52 -1.81 12.63
CA SER A 400 -16.64 -1.51 14.07
C SER A 400 -17.15 -2.71 14.88
N ASN A 401 -17.98 -3.56 14.26
CA ASN A 401 -18.52 -4.78 14.85
C ASN A 401 -17.65 -6.04 14.58
N GLY A 402 -16.46 -5.89 13.99
CA GLY A 402 -15.54 -7.01 13.78
C GLY A 402 -15.93 -7.99 12.66
N ILE A 403 -16.94 -7.68 11.84
CA ILE A 403 -17.51 -8.64 10.87
C ILE A 403 -16.52 -8.95 9.75
N ILE A 404 -15.82 -7.94 9.25
CA ILE A 404 -14.82 -8.10 8.19
C ILE A 404 -13.61 -8.87 8.73
N GLN A 405 -13.13 -8.48 9.92
CA GLN A 405 -12.00 -9.11 10.60
C GLN A 405 -12.27 -10.60 10.84
N ASN A 406 -13.47 -10.94 11.34
CA ASN A 406 -13.87 -12.34 11.54
C ASN A 406 -13.86 -13.15 10.23
N LYS A 407 -14.38 -12.59 9.12
CA LYS A 407 -14.33 -13.27 7.81
C LYS A 407 -12.89 -13.53 7.32
N ILE A 408 -11.96 -12.62 7.63
CA ILE A 408 -10.53 -12.78 7.31
C ILE A 408 -9.92 -13.87 8.21
N HIS A 409 -10.17 -13.81 9.52
CA HIS A 409 -9.69 -14.82 10.48
C HIS A 409 -10.20 -16.22 10.18
N ASP A 410 -11.46 -16.35 9.75
CA ASP A 410 -12.03 -17.63 9.32
C ASP A 410 -11.27 -18.20 8.11
N SER A 411 -10.96 -17.36 7.13
CA SER A 411 -10.16 -17.75 5.95
C SER A 411 -8.73 -18.16 6.34
N ALA A 412 -8.08 -17.37 7.19
CA ALA A 412 -6.74 -17.66 7.72
C ALA A 412 -6.72 -19.01 8.46
N TYR A 413 -7.71 -19.25 9.31
CA TYR A 413 -7.85 -20.49 10.06
C TYR A 413 -8.08 -21.71 9.14
N GLN A 414 -8.93 -21.59 8.12
CA GLN A 414 -9.08 -22.67 7.14
C GLN A 414 -7.79 -22.92 6.37
N HIS A 415 -7.02 -21.88 6.04
CA HIS A 415 -5.71 -22.03 5.40
C HIS A 415 -4.77 -22.86 6.26
N GLU A 416 -4.62 -22.50 7.54
CA GLU A 416 -3.74 -23.22 8.47
C GLU A 416 -4.15 -24.69 8.61
N ARG A 417 -5.46 -24.97 8.74
CA ARG A 417 -5.96 -26.35 8.78
C ARG A 417 -5.63 -27.15 7.53
N MET A 418 -5.66 -26.53 6.34
CA MET A 418 -5.25 -27.20 5.10
C MET A 418 -3.74 -27.53 5.10
N LEU A 419 -2.91 -26.69 5.73
CA LEU A 419 -1.47 -26.92 5.86
C LEU A 419 -1.17 -28.06 6.83
N GLU A 420 -1.83 -28.10 7.99
CA GLU A 420 -1.70 -29.16 8.99
C GLU A 420 -2.09 -30.53 8.41
N LYS A 421 -3.21 -30.58 7.68
CA LYS A 421 -3.68 -31.79 7.00
C LYS A 421 -2.87 -32.15 5.75
N LYS A 422 -1.92 -31.31 5.34
CA LYS A 422 -1.14 -31.44 4.09
C LYS A 422 -2.00 -31.50 2.83
N GLU A 423 -3.21 -30.94 2.89
CA GLU A 423 -4.05 -30.67 1.72
C GLU A 423 -3.41 -29.58 0.84
N ARG A 424 -2.66 -28.67 1.47
CA ARG A 424 -1.75 -27.74 0.80
C ARG A 424 -0.31 -27.98 1.22
N ILE A 425 0.61 -27.91 0.26
CA ILE A 425 2.03 -28.14 0.47
C ILE A 425 2.79 -26.83 0.45
N ILE A 426 3.60 -26.60 1.49
CA ILE A 426 4.64 -25.57 1.52
C ILE A 426 5.99 -26.27 1.48
N VAL A 427 6.66 -26.14 0.33
CA VAL A 427 7.99 -26.71 0.08
C VAL A 427 8.99 -26.19 1.10
N GLY A 428 9.71 -27.10 1.76
CA GLY A 428 10.68 -26.81 2.81
C GLY A 428 10.09 -26.70 4.21
N VAL A 429 8.75 -26.64 4.36
CA VAL A 429 8.07 -26.49 5.65
C VAL A 429 7.31 -27.74 6.05
N ASN A 430 6.27 -28.13 5.30
CA ASN A 430 5.45 -29.32 5.62
C ASN A 430 5.75 -30.54 4.72
N LYS A 431 6.48 -30.33 3.61
CA LYS A 431 7.00 -31.37 2.70
C LYS A 431 8.33 -30.94 2.08
N PHE A 432 9.15 -31.91 1.68
CA PHE A 432 10.50 -31.67 1.11
C PHE A 432 11.43 -30.90 2.06
N LYS A 433 11.38 -31.25 3.35
CA LYS A 433 12.26 -30.67 4.36
C LYS A 433 13.70 -31.11 4.13
N GLN A 434 14.64 -30.28 4.55
CA GLN A 434 16.07 -30.56 4.55
C GLN A 434 16.60 -30.30 5.96
N ASP A 435 17.48 -31.18 6.46
CA ASP A 435 18.06 -31.05 7.78
C ASP A 435 19.15 -29.97 7.84
N LYS A 436 19.77 -29.66 6.69
CA LYS A 436 20.84 -28.66 6.57
C LYS A 436 20.57 -27.73 5.39
N TYR A 437 20.50 -26.43 5.69
CA TYR A 437 20.42 -25.34 4.72
C TYR A 437 21.06 -24.09 5.32
N THR A 438 21.48 -23.15 4.48
CA THR A 438 22.13 -21.91 4.91
C THR A 438 21.09 -20.82 5.15
N ILE A 439 21.22 -20.12 6.28
CA ILE A 439 20.48 -18.88 6.55
C ILE A 439 21.37 -17.71 6.08
N PRO A 440 20.85 -16.74 5.31
CA PRO A 440 21.63 -15.60 4.86
C PRO A 440 22.04 -14.69 6.03
N ASP A 441 23.07 -13.87 5.82
CA ASP A 441 23.43 -12.82 6.77
C ASP A 441 22.27 -11.81 6.88
N LEU A 442 21.67 -11.76 8.07
CA LEU A 442 20.50 -10.93 8.34
C LEU A 442 20.91 -9.50 8.70
N LEU A 443 20.14 -8.53 8.22
CA LEU A 443 20.30 -7.14 8.61
C LEU A 443 20.00 -6.99 10.11
N LYS A 444 20.94 -6.41 10.85
CA LYS A 444 20.78 -6.05 12.26
C LYS A 444 20.79 -4.54 12.40
N ILE A 445 19.87 -4.03 13.22
CA ILE A 445 19.73 -2.60 13.47
C ILE A 445 20.26 -2.30 14.86
N ASP A 446 21.32 -1.49 14.89
CA ASP A 446 21.98 -1.04 16.11
C ASP A 446 21.02 -0.26 17.01
N ASP A 447 21.12 -0.45 18.33
CA ASP A 447 20.35 0.30 19.33
C ASP A 447 20.87 1.74 19.47
N GLU A 448 22.12 2.01 19.10
CA GLU A 448 22.69 3.37 19.12
C GLU A 448 21.95 4.34 18.19
N ILE A 449 21.26 3.82 17.17
CA ILE A 449 20.45 4.61 16.23
C ILE A 449 19.33 5.37 16.95
N ALA A 450 18.72 4.77 17.97
CA ALA A 450 17.68 5.42 18.76
C ALA A 450 18.21 6.67 19.47
N LEU A 451 19.40 6.59 20.07
CA LEU A 451 20.06 7.72 20.73
C LEU A 451 20.39 8.83 19.72
N GLN A 452 20.85 8.48 18.53
CA GLN A 452 21.14 9.46 17.48
C GLN A 452 19.87 10.20 17.02
N GLN A 453 18.75 9.49 16.88
CA GLN A 453 17.47 10.10 16.51
C GLN A 453 16.96 11.06 17.60
N ILE A 454 16.97 10.62 18.86
CA ILE A 454 16.57 11.45 20.01
C ILE A 454 17.44 12.71 20.13
N ASN A 455 18.75 12.60 19.91
CA ASN A 455 19.64 13.76 19.94
C ASN A 455 19.29 14.77 18.84
N ARG A 456 19.04 14.31 17.60
CA ARG A 456 18.60 15.20 16.50
C ARG A 456 17.30 15.90 16.82
N LEU A 457 16.31 15.16 17.34
CA LEU A 457 15.02 15.71 17.75
C LEU A 457 15.19 16.82 18.79
N ASN A 458 16.03 16.60 19.81
CA ASN A 458 16.33 17.59 20.83
C ASN A 458 16.99 18.84 20.25
N ASP A 459 17.88 18.70 19.27
CA ASP A 459 18.55 19.83 18.63
C ASP A 459 17.58 20.66 17.76
N VAL A 460 16.61 20.02 17.09
CA VAL A 460 15.53 20.72 16.38
C VAL A 460 14.66 21.52 17.37
N ARG A 461 14.26 20.90 18.49
CA ARG A 461 13.45 21.59 19.51
C ARG A 461 14.19 22.77 20.15
N LYS A 462 15.51 22.69 20.36
CA LYS A 462 16.34 23.79 20.90
C LYS A 462 16.51 24.97 19.93
N SER A 463 16.48 24.72 18.62
CA SER A 463 16.85 25.70 17.60
C SER A 463 15.66 26.41 16.94
N ARG A 464 14.44 25.88 17.09
CA ARG A 464 13.22 26.42 16.49
C ARG A 464 12.65 27.62 17.25
N ASP A 465 11.75 28.35 16.59
CA ASP A 465 10.91 29.37 17.21
C ASP A 465 9.76 28.73 18.00
N GLN A 466 9.96 28.55 19.31
CA GLN A 466 9.01 27.85 20.16
C GLN A 466 7.65 28.58 20.26
N VAL A 467 7.65 29.91 20.36
CA VAL A 467 6.42 30.70 20.47
C VAL A 467 5.54 30.48 19.24
N ARG A 468 6.15 30.54 18.05
CA ARG A 468 5.44 30.30 16.79
C ARG A 468 4.89 28.87 16.70
N VAL A 469 5.64 27.87 17.16
CA VAL A 469 5.16 26.48 17.19
C VAL A 469 3.92 26.36 18.07
N ASP A 470 3.98 26.89 19.29
CA ASP A 470 2.88 26.84 20.27
C ASP A 470 1.61 27.50 19.73
N GLU A 471 1.73 28.68 19.11
CA GLU A 471 0.61 29.39 18.48
C GLU A 471 -0.05 28.58 17.36
N ILE A 472 0.73 27.92 16.51
CA ILE A 472 0.21 27.11 15.41
C ILE A 472 -0.46 25.83 15.92
N LEU A 473 0.10 25.18 16.94
CA LEU A 473 -0.47 23.97 17.54
C LEU A 473 -1.77 24.26 18.31
N ASP A 474 -1.87 25.40 18.99
CA ASP A 474 -3.11 25.86 19.59
C ASP A 474 -4.17 26.15 18.51
N LYS A 475 -3.78 26.81 17.42
CA LYS A 475 -4.67 27.01 16.25
C LYS A 475 -5.14 25.69 15.66
N LEU A 476 -4.25 24.70 15.52
CA LEU A 476 -4.61 23.36 15.03
C LEU A 476 -5.64 22.70 15.94
N THR A 477 -5.43 22.76 17.25
CA THR A 477 -6.35 22.21 18.27
C THR A 477 -7.73 22.89 18.20
N LYS A 478 -7.78 24.21 18.00
CA LYS A 478 -9.03 24.95 17.82
C LYS A 478 -9.74 24.58 16.52
N ALA A 479 -9.00 24.53 15.40
CA ALA A 479 -9.56 24.17 14.09
C ALA A 479 -10.08 22.72 14.04
N ALA A 480 -9.45 21.80 14.78
CA ALA A 480 -9.91 20.42 14.87
C ALA A 480 -11.32 20.29 15.48
N LYS A 481 -11.78 21.26 16.29
CA LYS A 481 -13.14 21.28 16.85
C LYS A 481 -14.22 21.70 15.84
N ASN A 482 -13.82 22.37 14.76
CA ASN A 482 -14.69 22.90 13.72
C ASN A 482 -14.51 22.10 12.43
N ASP A 483 -15.19 22.45 11.34
CA ASP A 483 -15.07 21.76 10.04
C ASP A 483 -14.00 22.35 9.09
N GLU A 484 -13.08 23.17 9.62
CA GLU A 484 -11.97 23.74 8.83
C GLU A 484 -11.03 22.64 8.30
N ASN A 485 -10.48 22.86 7.10
CA ASN A 485 -9.45 21.98 6.54
C ASN A 485 -8.14 22.13 7.32
N LEU A 486 -7.66 21.05 7.93
CA LEU A 486 -6.50 21.05 8.82
C LEU A 486 -5.16 21.01 8.07
N PHE A 487 -5.14 20.60 6.79
CA PHE A 487 -3.90 20.42 6.03
C PHE A 487 -3.04 21.69 5.96
N PRO A 488 -3.57 22.89 5.64
CA PRO A 488 -2.77 24.11 5.63
C PRO A 488 -2.15 24.46 6.99
N ILE A 489 -2.84 24.14 8.09
CA ILE A 489 -2.33 24.41 9.45
C ILE A 489 -1.21 23.43 9.78
N VAL A 490 -1.39 22.13 9.47
CA VAL A 490 -0.34 21.10 9.62
C VAL A 490 0.90 21.45 8.79
N LEU A 491 0.72 21.90 7.54
CA LEU A 491 1.83 22.34 6.69
C LEU A 491 2.61 23.51 7.31
N ASN A 492 1.92 24.48 7.91
CA ASN A 492 2.58 25.58 8.62
C ASN A 492 3.27 25.13 9.90
N ALA A 493 2.71 24.17 10.63
CA ALA A 493 3.34 23.58 11.81
C ALA A 493 4.66 22.89 11.43
N VAL A 494 4.66 22.10 10.36
CA VAL A 494 5.86 21.46 9.81
C VAL A 494 6.91 22.49 9.39
N ARG A 495 6.53 23.57 8.70
CA ARG A 495 7.45 24.69 8.35
C ARG A 495 8.07 25.34 9.58
N ALA A 496 7.31 25.41 10.69
CA ALA A 496 7.79 25.91 11.97
C ALA A 496 8.60 24.89 12.79
N ARG A 497 8.86 23.68 12.24
CA ARG A 497 9.58 22.59 12.92
C ARG A 497 8.83 22.05 14.15
N ALA A 498 7.49 22.08 14.11
CA ALA A 498 6.71 21.21 14.96
C ALA A 498 6.99 19.75 14.58
N THR A 499 7.06 18.90 15.59
CA THR A 499 7.33 17.48 15.45
C THR A 499 6.07 16.71 15.06
N LEU A 500 6.25 15.48 14.60
CA LEU A 500 5.19 14.52 14.34
C LEU A 500 4.32 14.30 15.58
N GLY A 501 4.97 14.06 16.73
CA GLY A 501 4.34 13.81 18.01
C GLY A 501 3.55 15.01 18.51
N GLU A 502 4.09 16.23 18.43
CA GLU A 502 3.38 17.44 18.84
C GLU A 502 2.12 17.68 18.00
N ILE A 503 2.22 17.59 16.67
CA ILE A 503 1.07 17.77 15.77
C ILE A 503 0.01 16.69 16.06
N THR A 504 0.44 15.44 16.25
CA THR A 504 -0.44 14.33 16.57
C THR A 504 -1.14 14.55 17.92
N ASN A 505 -0.40 14.97 18.94
CA ASN A 505 -0.92 15.22 20.29
C ASN A 505 -1.93 16.38 20.31
N SER A 506 -1.71 17.44 19.53
CA SER A 506 -2.71 18.51 19.36
C SER A 506 -4.04 18.00 18.80
N LEU A 507 -4.01 17.06 17.86
CA LEU A 507 -5.22 16.44 17.32
C LEU A 507 -5.86 15.46 18.32
N ILE A 508 -5.06 14.74 19.12
CA ILE A 508 -5.55 13.81 20.15
C ILE A 508 -6.40 14.52 21.20
N ILE A 509 -6.07 15.77 21.55
CA ILE A 509 -6.86 16.56 22.51
C ILE A 509 -8.35 16.64 22.10
N VAL A 510 -8.63 16.66 20.80
CA VAL A 510 -10.01 16.78 20.27
C VAL A 510 -10.57 15.42 19.82
N PHE A 511 -9.78 14.63 19.10
CA PHE A 511 -10.25 13.40 18.46
C PHE A 511 -10.14 12.16 19.36
N SER A 512 -9.33 12.23 20.43
CA SER A 512 -8.89 11.09 21.24
C SER A 512 -8.09 10.04 20.45
N ARG A 513 -7.33 9.20 21.16
CA ARG A 513 -6.74 7.99 20.56
C ARG A 513 -7.80 6.89 20.48
N TYR A 514 -7.87 6.18 19.35
CA TYR A 514 -8.75 5.03 19.20
C TYR A 514 -8.29 3.89 20.10
N LYS A 515 -9.26 3.19 20.70
CA LYS A 515 -9.03 1.95 21.44
C LYS A 515 -9.85 0.86 20.75
N PRO A 516 -9.21 -0.16 20.17
CA PRO A 516 -9.95 -1.24 19.53
C PRO A 516 -10.75 -2.01 20.60
N THR A 517 -11.96 -2.41 20.24
CA THR A 517 -12.83 -3.27 21.08
C THR A 517 -12.47 -4.75 20.99
N PHE A 518 -11.64 -5.12 20.01
CA PHE A 518 -11.13 -6.46 19.77
C PHE A 518 -9.63 -6.39 19.52
N THR A 519 -8.84 -7.22 20.20
CA THR A 519 -7.42 -7.37 19.88
C THR A 519 -7.32 -8.24 18.63
N ILE A 520 -6.63 -7.75 17.60
CA ILE A 520 -6.27 -8.51 16.40
C ILE A 520 -5.29 -9.62 16.80
#